data_AF-I4EFT7-F1
#
_entry.id   AF-I4EFT7-F1
#
_cell.length_a   1.000
_cell.length_b   1.000
_cell.length_c   1.000
_cell.angle_alpha   90.00
_cell.angle_beta   90.00
_cell.angle_gamma   90.00
#
_symmetry.space_group_name_H-M   'P 1'
#
loop_
_entity.id
_entity.type
_entity.pdbx_description
1 polymer ?
#
loop_
_entity_poly.entity_id
_entity_poly.type
_entity_poly.pdbx_seq_one_letter_code
_entity_poly.pdbx_strand_id
1 'polypeptide(L)'
;MYFEQILRRDIGCAAYMVGSTDSGEVAVIDPRIDMVDEILGLTARDGLRLRYIIETHNHADHVAGHHQLAARTGAAIAIFHAAGVAYPHQALQDGQELALGEVLLRVIHTPGHRPEHVAISVIDRSRGDEPWVVLTGDSLFIGDVARPDLAIPGKEGAEKLFLSLHARLLTLADGTLVYPGHIAGSLCGRVSNRMATSTIGFERSCNPALAIPTVEPFVIYMTSSLPQRPPNMARIVDMNRAANPASPAEPLPLPPSEVRRLAQEGSLVLDTRTPGEFGAGHIPGAISVYPGQGQFQNRVGLTISPDADLILVTSEDTMVASIVQSLSVIGFNRVTGYLAGDMRRWELAGYDTEILPQISVRALQQEREQAPGLQVLDVREPGEWTAGHIEGAIHIPFYRVAANAGTLDRKRPLAVICGSGVRSSLAASLLQRAGFTDLRNVTGGMGAWTAAGLPTVQAGDQAGTRSEAITR
;
A
#
# COMPACT_ATOMS: atom_id res chain seq x y z
N MET A 1 11.56 -26.29 -16.45
CA MET A 1 10.81 -25.27 -15.67
C MET A 1 11.23 -23.84 -16.03
N TYR A 2 10.23 -23.01 -16.38
CA TYR A 2 10.28 -21.54 -16.45
C TYR A 2 9.83 -20.94 -15.11
N PHE A 3 10.50 -19.89 -14.64
CA PHE A 3 10.13 -19.17 -13.42
C PHE A 3 10.54 -17.70 -13.52
N GLU A 4 9.58 -16.78 -13.39
CA GLU A 4 9.79 -15.33 -13.39
C GLU A 4 9.07 -14.70 -12.20
N GLN A 5 9.75 -13.80 -11.49
CA GLN A 5 9.19 -13.03 -10.38
C GLN A 5 8.99 -11.57 -10.82
N ILE A 6 7.75 -11.09 -10.74
CA ILE A 6 7.36 -9.72 -11.14
C ILE A 6 7.05 -8.92 -9.87
N LEU A 7 7.92 -7.96 -9.54
CA LEU A 7 7.81 -7.17 -8.30
C LEU A 7 7.22 -5.78 -8.55
N ARG A 8 6.35 -5.34 -7.65
CA ARG A 8 5.88 -3.95 -7.54
C ARG A 8 6.22 -3.40 -6.17
N ARG A 9 7.20 -2.48 -6.12
CA ARG A 9 7.72 -1.91 -4.86
C ARG A 9 6.89 -0.73 -4.32
N ASP A 10 5.85 -0.33 -5.04
CA ASP A 10 4.98 0.80 -4.72
C ASP A 10 4.16 0.56 -3.44
N ILE A 11 3.45 -0.57 -3.39
CA ILE A 11 2.74 -1.14 -2.25
C ILE A 11 3.24 -2.55 -1.89
N GLY A 12 4.33 -3.00 -2.51
CA GLY A 12 5.07 -4.19 -2.10
C GLY A 12 4.43 -5.51 -2.51
N CYS A 13 3.90 -5.64 -3.73
CA CYS A 13 3.29 -6.88 -4.22
C CYS A 13 4.27 -7.68 -5.09
N ALA A 14 4.06 -8.99 -5.18
CA ALA A 14 4.77 -9.89 -6.07
C ALA A 14 3.77 -10.78 -6.82
N ALA A 15 3.99 -10.91 -8.13
CA ALA A 15 3.34 -11.90 -8.98
C ALA A 15 4.40 -12.86 -9.53
N TYR A 16 3.95 -14.03 -9.97
CA TYR A 16 4.85 -15.09 -10.45
C TYR A 16 4.35 -15.69 -11.74
N MET A 17 5.25 -15.90 -12.69
CA MET A 17 4.97 -16.76 -13.85
C MET A 17 5.79 -18.04 -13.71
N VAL A 18 5.13 -19.19 -13.84
CA VAL A 18 5.76 -20.49 -13.64
C VAL A 18 5.17 -21.53 -14.58
N GLY A 19 6.00 -22.41 -15.12
CA GLY A 19 5.51 -23.51 -15.94
C GLY A 19 6.61 -24.23 -16.69
N SER A 20 6.26 -24.89 -17.78
CA SER A 20 7.14 -25.78 -18.51
C SER A 20 7.70 -25.11 -19.74
N THR A 21 9.02 -25.22 -19.89
CA THR A 21 9.73 -24.78 -21.11
C THR A 21 9.50 -25.76 -22.26
N ASP A 22 9.26 -27.03 -21.95
CA ASP A 22 9.15 -28.10 -22.95
C ASP A 22 7.77 -28.10 -23.62
N SER A 23 6.71 -27.90 -22.84
CA SER A 23 5.34 -27.75 -23.34
C SER A 23 4.99 -26.32 -23.73
N GLY A 24 5.76 -25.33 -23.24
CA GLY A 24 5.48 -23.90 -23.37
C GLY A 24 4.30 -23.40 -22.54
N GLU A 25 3.68 -24.24 -21.71
CA GLU A 25 2.53 -23.85 -20.88
C GLU A 25 2.98 -23.24 -19.55
N VAL A 26 2.39 -22.09 -19.21
CA VAL A 26 2.64 -21.40 -17.94
C VAL A 26 1.36 -21.02 -17.20
N ALA A 27 1.47 -20.85 -15.89
CA ALA A 27 0.52 -20.15 -15.06
C ALA A 27 1.09 -18.81 -14.60
N VAL A 28 0.21 -17.85 -14.35
CA VAL A 28 0.54 -16.64 -13.58
C VAL A 28 -0.18 -16.68 -12.24
N ILE A 29 0.50 -16.29 -11.17
CA ILE A 29 -0.01 -16.25 -9.79
C ILE A 29 -0.06 -14.80 -9.33
N ASP A 30 -1.21 -14.39 -8.79
CA ASP A 30 -1.51 -13.07 -8.22
C ASP A 30 -1.19 -11.87 -9.14
N PRO A 31 -1.62 -11.86 -10.42
CA PRO A 31 -1.35 -10.73 -11.30
C PRO A 31 -2.12 -9.49 -10.87
N ARG A 32 -1.45 -8.34 -10.77
CA ARG A 32 -2.12 -7.04 -10.62
C ARG A 32 -2.63 -6.50 -11.97
N ILE A 33 -3.61 -5.59 -11.91
CA ILE A 33 -4.15 -4.92 -13.10
C ILE A 33 -3.08 -4.17 -13.91
N ASP A 34 -2.05 -3.64 -13.26
CA ASP A 34 -0.93 -2.92 -13.89
C ASP A 34 0.22 -3.84 -14.35
N MET A 35 0.08 -5.16 -14.21
CA MET A 35 1.04 -6.16 -14.70
C MET A 35 0.60 -6.81 -16.01
N VAL A 36 -0.64 -6.59 -16.46
CA VAL A 36 -1.26 -7.31 -17.56
C VAL A 36 -0.42 -7.23 -18.85
N ASP A 37 -0.02 -6.03 -19.27
CA ASP A 37 0.77 -5.86 -20.50
C ASP A 37 2.19 -6.42 -20.37
N GLU A 38 2.81 -6.32 -19.19
CA GLU A 38 4.12 -6.91 -18.92
C GLU A 38 4.07 -8.43 -19.03
N ILE A 39 3.08 -9.08 -18.39
CA ILE A 39 2.87 -10.53 -18.45
C ILE A 39 2.64 -10.99 -19.89
N LEU A 40 1.82 -10.29 -20.66
CA LEU A 40 1.58 -10.62 -22.07
C LEU A 40 2.85 -10.45 -22.91
N GLY A 41 3.63 -9.40 -22.64
CA GLY A 41 4.95 -9.20 -23.25
C GLY A 41 5.91 -10.35 -22.97
N LEU A 42 5.97 -10.84 -21.72
CA LEU A 42 6.78 -12.00 -21.33
C LEU A 42 6.35 -13.26 -22.09
N THR A 43 5.05 -13.54 -22.15
CA THR A 43 4.54 -14.71 -22.89
C THR A 43 4.88 -14.65 -24.38
N ALA A 44 4.74 -13.50 -25.02
CA ALA A 44 5.04 -13.32 -26.44
C ALA A 44 6.54 -13.42 -26.73
N ARG A 45 7.38 -12.80 -25.88
CA ARG A 45 8.85 -12.81 -26.01
C ARG A 45 9.40 -14.24 -25.93
N ASP A 46 8.89 -15.03 -24.98
CA ASP A 46 9.44 -16.34 -24.65
C ASP A 46 8.70 -17.50 -25.35
N GLY A 47 7.70 -17.20 -26.19
CA GLY A 47 6.93 -18.22 -26.92
C GLY A 47 6.05 -19.09 -26.02
N LEU A 48 5.59 -18.53 -24.90
CA LEU A 48 4.83 -19.24 -23.87
C LEU A 48 3.32 -19.03 -24.04
N ARG A 49 2.53 -20.00 -23.58
CA ARG A 49 1.08 -19.96 -23.57
C ARG A 49 0.56 -19.94 -22.14
N LEU A 50 -0.13 -18.86 -21.76
CA LEU A 50 -0.79 -18.76 -20.47
C LEU A 50 -1.98 -19.72 -20.41
N ARG A 51 -1.93 -20.70 -19.51
CA ARG A 51 -2.97 -21.72 -19.30
C ARG A 51 -3.83 -21.42 -18.08
N TYR A 52 -3.22 -21.00 -16.98
CA TYR A 52 -3.90 -20.67 -15.73
C TYR A 52 -3.54 -19.27 -15.24
N ILE A 53 -4.54 -18.59 -14.69
CA ILE A 53 -4.36 -17.40 -13.87
C ILE A 53 -4.84 -17.77 -12.47
N ILE A 54 -3.93 -17.88 -11.52
CA ILE A 54 -4.21 -18.39 -10.18
C ILE A 54 -4.21 -17.21 -9.21
N GLU A 55 -5.29 -17.03 -8.49
CA GLU A 55 -5.34 -16.12 -7.35
C GLU A 55 -5.19 -16.94 -6.06
N THR A 56 -4.23 -16.56 -5.23
CA THR A 56 -4.03 -17.19 -3.91
C THR A 56 -5.19 -16.88 -2.97
N HIS A 57 -5.81 -15.70 -3.11
CA HIS A 57 -6.96 -15.25 -2.34
C HIS A 57 -7.65 -14.04 -3.01
N ASN A 58 -8.78 -13.57 -2.46
CA ASN A 58 -9.34 -12.28 -2.87
C ASN A 58 -8.49 -11.14 -2.30
N HIS A 59 -7.59 -10.57 -3.10
CA HIS A 59 -6.70 -9.47 -2.69
C HIS A 59 -7.48 -8.27 -2.12
N ALA A 60 -6.92 -7.64 -1.08
CA ALA A 60 -7.54 -6.53 -0.36
C ALA A 60 -6.94 -5.17 -0.72
N ASP A 61 -5.69 -5.18 -1.14
CA ASP A 61 -4.79 -4.05 -1.28
C ASP A 61 -4.64 -3.62 -2.74
N HIS A 62 -4.90 -4.54 -3.69
CA HIS A 62 -4.86 -4.26 -5.12
C HIS A 62 -5.97 -4.93 -5.92
N VAL A 63 -6.33 -4.29 -7.04
CA VAL A 63 -7.20 -4.85 -8.08
C VAL A 63 -6.39 -5.82 -8.92
N ALA A 64 -6.88 -7.05 -9.00
CA ALA A 64 -6.25 -8.12 -9.74
C ALA A 64 -6.47 -7.99 -11.26
N GLY A 65 -5.51 -8.49 -12.03
CA GLY A 65 -5.47 -8.47 -13.49
C GLY A 65 -6.07 -9.70 -14.16
N HIS A 66 -6.69 -10.61 -13.40
CA HIS A 66 -7.19 -11.89 -13.93
C HIS A 66 -8.24 -11.73 -15.02
N HIS A 67 -9.11 -10.74 -14.92
CA HIS A 67 -10.13 -10.50 -15.96
C HIS A 67 -9.50 -10.10 -17.30
N GLN A 68 -8.58 -9.15 -17.28
CA GLN A 68 -7.93 -8.64 -18.47
C GLN A 68 -7.05 -9.70 -19.12
N LEU A 69 -6.32 -10.49 -18.32
CA LEU A 69 -5.52 -11.60 -18.82
C LEU A 69 -6.39 -12.70 -19.40
N ALA A 70 -7.46 -13.13 -18.72
CA ALA A 70 -8.37 -14.16 -19.22
C ALA A 70 -9.03 -13.73 -20.53
N ALA A 71 -9.50 -12.47 -20.61
CA ALA A 71 -10.11 -11.94 -21.83
C ALA A 71 -9.15 -11.88 -23.03
N ARG A 72 -7.86 -11.59 -22.79
CA ARG A 72 -6.85 -11.46 -23.86
C ARG A 72 -6.15 -12.76 -24.23
N THR A 73 -6.20 -13.79 -23.39
CA THR A 73 -5.46 -15.05 -23.59
C THR A 73 -6.34 -16.30 -23.68
N GLY A 74 -7.58 -16.23 -23.16
CA GLY A 74 -8.43 -17.41 -22.97
C GLY A 74 -7.97 -18.33 -21.82
N ALA A 75 -6.98 -17.93 -21.01
CA ALA A 75 -6.53 -18.70 -19.86
C ALA A 75 -7.63 -18.85 -18.80
N ALA A 76 -7.64 -19.99 -18.11
CA ALA A 76 -8.61 -20.25 -17.05
C ALA A 76 -8.23 -19.51 -15.76
N ILE A 77 -9.14 -18.70 -15.23
CA ILE A 77 -9.02 -18.14 -13.88
C ILE A 77 -9.26 -19.29 -12.89
N ALA A 78 -8.36 -19.46 -11.93
CA ALA A 78 -8.41 -20.49 -10.91
C ALA A 78 -8.26 -19.85 -9.53
N ILE A 79 -9.19 -20.16 -8.63
CA ILE A 79 -9.22 -19.65 -7.26
C ILE A 79 -9.90 -20.69 -6.38
N PHE A 80 -9.58 -20.71 -5.08
CA PHE A 80 -10.13 -21.70 -4.17
C PHE A 80 -11.67 -21.65 -4.13
N HIS A 81 -12.31 -22.83 -4.08
CA HIS A 81 -13.77 -22.95 -4.18
C HIS A 81 -14.56 -22.11 -3.15
N ALA A 82 -13.96 -21.80 -2.01
CA ALA A 82 -14.56 -20.98 -0.96
C ALA A 82 -14.44 -19.46 -1.19
N ALA A 83 -13.85 -19.01 -2.30
CA ALA A 83 -13.60 -17.59 -2.56
C ALA A 83 -14.85 -16.75 -2.84
N GLY A 84 -15.97 -17.39 -3.18
CA GLY A 84 -17.26 -16.71 -3.35
C GLY A 84 -17.25 -15.63 -4.43
N VAL A 85 -16.60 -15.90 -5.56
CA VAL A 85 -16.48 -15.02 -6.73
C VAL A 85 -17.67 -15.20 -7.68
N ALA A 86 -17.99 -14.17 -8.45
CA ALA A 86 -19.15 -14.13 -9.35
C ALA A 86 -18.82 -14.44 -10.82
N TYR A 87 -17.54 -14.60 -11.18
CA TYR A 87 -17.10 -14.93 -12.53
C TYR A 87 -16.87 -16.44 -12.72
N PRO A 88 -16.90 -16.92 -13.98
CA PRO A 88 -16.48 -18.29 -14.30
C PRO A 88 -15.04 -18.52 -13.88
N HIS A 89 -14.81 -19.58 -13.10
CA HIS A 89 -13.48 -19.96 -12.61
C HIS A 89 -13.38 -21.47 -12.43
N GLN A 90 -12.15 -21.97 -12.42
CA GLN A 90 -11.83 -23.29 -11.93
C GLN A 90 -11.76 -23.25 -10.39
N ALA A 91 -12.72 -23.87 -9.74
CA ALA A 91 -12.81 -23.95 -8.28
C ALA A 91 -11.75 -24.92 -7.73
N LEU A 92 -10.69 -24.37 -7.14
CA LEU A 92 -9.57 -25.14 -6.60
C LEU A 92 -9.94 -25.84 -5.28
N GLN A 93 -9.37 -27.03 -5.08
CA GLN A 93 -9.46 -27.82 -3.86
C GLN A 93 -8.08 -28.06 -3.24
N ASP A 94 -8.05 -28.35 -1.94
CA ASP A 94 -6.82 -28.69 -1.24
C ASP A 94 -6.19 -29.97 -1.82
N GLY A 95 -4.88 -29.95 -2.03
CA GLY A 95 -4.13 -31.05 -2.64
C GLY A 95 -4.33 -31.20 -4.15
N GLN A 96 -5.17 -30.39 -4.79
CA GLN A 96 -5.36 -30.43 -6.24
C GLN A 96 -4.06 -30.11 -6.97
N GLU A 97 -3.77 -30.88 -8.02
CA GLU A 97 -2.60 -30.69 -8.87
C GLU A 97 -2.99 -30.16 -10.25
N LEU A 98 -2.29 -29.12 -10.71
CA LEU A 98 -2.42 -28.53 -12.05
C LEU A 98 -1.13 -28.80 -12.82
N ALA A 99 -1.22 -29.64 -13.85
CA ALA A 99 -0.07 -29.97 -14.69
C ALA A 99 0.13 -28.93 -15.81
N LEU A 100 1.39 -28.55 -16.00
CA LEU A 100 1.94 -27.70 -17.06
C LEU A 100 3.16 -28.44 -17.62
N GLY A 101 2.95 -29.45 -18.47
CA GLY A 101 4.04 -30.35 -18.90
C GLY A 101 4.67 -31.11 -17.72
N GLU A 102 5.99 -30.99 -17.56
CA GLU A 102 6.76 -31.57 -16.45
C GLU A 102 6.59 -30.81 -15.13
N VAL A 103 6.10 -29.56 -15.18
CA VAL A 103 5.88 -28.73 -14.00
C VAL A 103 4.49 -28.95 -13.45
N LEU A 104 4.42 -29.11 -12.14
CA LEU A 104 3.18 -29.39 -11.42
C LEU A 104 2.97 -28.35 -10.33
N LEU A 105 1.78 -27.75 -10.32
CA LEU A 105 1.36 -26.83 -9.28
C LEU A 105 0.40 -27.55 -8.33
N ARG A 106 0.79 -27.75 -7.08
CA ARG A 106 -0.05 -28.37 -6.04
C ARG A 106 -0.62 -27.29 -5.12
N VAL A 107 -1.93 -27.28 -4.99
CA VAL A 107 -2.68 -26.36 -4.13
C VAL A 107 -2.55 -26.82 -2.67
N ILE A 108 -2.20 -25.89 -1.78
CA ILE A 108 -2.17 -26.11 -0.33
C ILE A 108 -3.11 -25.09 0.32
N HIS A 109 -4.22 -25.54 0.89
CA HIS A 109 -5.13 -24.65 1.63
C HIS A 109 -4.45 -24.14 2.90
N THR A 110 -4.33 -22.82 3.00
CA THR A 110 -3.62 -22.11 4.06
C THR A 110 -4.45 -20.93 4.59
N PRO A 111 -5.63 -21.20 5.20
CA PRO A 111 -6.48 -20.15 5.73
C PRO A 111 -5.81 -19.39 6.87
N GLY A 112 -6.14 -18.11 7.00
CA GLY A 112 -5.63 -17.27 8.09
C GLY A 112 -5.78 -15.79 7.78
N HIS A 113 -5.04 -15.33 6.78
CA HIS A 113 -5.22 -13.99 6.20
C HIS A 113 -6.63 -13.84 5.62
N ARG A 114 -7.06 -14.85 4.86
CA ARG A 114 -8.45 -15.04 4.43
C ARG A 114 -8.88 -16.51 4.53
N PRO A 115 -10.19 -16.80 4.63
CA PRO A 115 -10.69 -18.17 4.69
C PRO A 115 -10.36 -19.02 3.45
N GLU A 116 -10.37 -18.42 2.26
CA GLU A 116 -10.14 -19.09 0.99
C GLU A 116 -8.65 -19.22 0.60
N HIS A 117 -7.74 -18.67 1.40
CA HIS A 117 -6.34 -18.51 1.02
C HIS A 117 -5.65 -19.85 0.71
N VAL A 118 -4.88 -19.89 -0.39
CA VAL A 118 -4.04 -21.03 -0.77
C VAL A 118 -2.59 -20.61 -1.02
N ALA A 119 -1.66 -21.50 -0.69
CA ALA A 119 -0.29 -21.47 -1.19
C ALA A 119 -0.16 -22.46 -2.36
N ILE A 120 0.78 -22.20 -3.28
CA ILE A 120 1.04 -23.06 -4.44
C ILE A 120 2.44 -23.65 -4.34
N SER A 121 2.52 -24.96 -4.15
CA SER A 121 3.77 -25.70 -4.27
C SER A 121 4.07 -26.00 -5.74
N VAL A 122 5.31 -25.76 -6.16
CA VAL A 122 5.80 -25.99 -7.52
C VAL A 122 6.78 -27.15 -7.50
N ILE A 123 6.49 -28.18 -8.29
CA ILE A 123 7.29 -29.39 -8.42
C ILE A 123 7.75 -29.49 -9.87
N ASP A 124 9.05 -29.68 -10.07
CA ASP A 124 9.65 -29.98 -11.37
C ASP A 124 9.94 -31.47 -11.46
N ARG A 125 9.01 -32.23 -12.08
CA ARG A 125 9.09 -33.71 -12.15
C ARG A 125 10.27 -34.20 -12.99
N SER A 126 10.94 -33.33 -13.75
CA SER A 126 12.20 -33.69 -14.41
C SER A 126 13.37 -33.85 -13.41
N ARG A 127 13.23 -33.28 -12.20
CA ARG A 127 14.26 -33.29 -11.15
C ARG A 127 13.88 -34.12 -9.93
N GLY A 128 12.58 -34.28 -9.66
CA GLY A 128 12.07 -35.13 -8.57
C GLY A 128 10.61 -34.82 -8.20
N ASP A 129 10.09 -35.56 -7.23
CA ASP A 129 8.69 -35.42 -6.78
C ASP A 129 8.50 -34.40 -5.63
N GLU A 130 9.61 -33.91 -5.07
CA GLU A 130 9.61 -32.94 -3.97
C GLU A 130 9.38 -31.50 -4.48
N PRO A 131 8.64 -30.66 -3.74
CA PRO A 131 8.52 -29.24 -4.02
C PRO A 131 9.87 -28.53 -4.07
N TRP A 132 10.14 -27.82 -5.17
CA TRP A 132 11.33 -26.97 -5.27
C TRP A 132 11.01 -25.55 -4.76
N VAL A 133 9.82 -25.06 -5.07
CA VAL A 133 9.34 -23.72 -4.71
C VAL A 133 7.98 -23.83 -4.03
N VAL A 134 7.70 -22.93 -3.09
CA VAL A 134 6.35 -22.63 -2.61
C VAL A 134 6.07 -21.13 -2.75
N LEU A 135 5.00 -20.83 -3.48
CA LEU A 135 4.42 -19.50 -3.58
C LEU A 135 3.44 -19.34 -2.43
N THR A 136 3.81 -18.60 -1.40
CA THR A 136 3.10 -18.60 -0.10
C THR A 136 1.96 -17.61 -0.02
N GLY A 137 1.73 -16.81 -1.06
CA GLY A 137 0.71 -15.74 -1.06
C GLY A 137 0.84 -14.87 0.19
N ASP A 138 -0.29 -14.51 0.77
CA ASP A 138 -0.41 -13.80 2.04
C ASP A 138 -0.63 -14.79 3.20
N SER A 139 0.31 -15.72 3.37
CA SER A 139 0.43 -16.55 4.57
C SER A 139 1.78 -16.32 5.25
N LEU A 140 2.85 -16.86 4.67
CA LEU A 140 4.22 -16.71 5.15
C LEU A 140 4.94 -15.63 4.33
N PHE A 141 5.49 -14.63 5.01
CA PHE A 141 6.36 -13.61 4.43
C PHE A 141 7.81 -13.82 4.87
N ILE A 142 8.72 -13.01 4.32
CA ILE A 142 10.13 -13.06 4.68
C ILE A 142 10.35 -12.27 5.97
N GLY A 143 10.60 -13.00 7.07
CA GLY A 143 10.77 -12.44 8.40
C GLY A 143 9.48 -11.98 9.09
N ASP A 144 8.31 -12.29 8.54
CA ASP A 144 7.00 -12.01 9.14
C ASP A 144 5.91 -12.96 8.60
N VAL A 145 4.66 -12.76 9.01
CA VAL A 145 3.48 -13.47 8.50
C VAL A 145 2.33 -12.49 8.25
N ALA A 146 1.34 -12.90 7.46
CA ALA A 146 0.23 -12.04 7.07
C ALA A 146 -0.68 -11.65 8.25
N ARG A 147 -1.29 -10.47 8.15
CA ARG A 147 -2.29 -10.02 9.13
C ARG A 147 -3.57 -10.88 9.03
N PRO A 148 -4.24 -11.20 10.16
CA PRO A 148 -5.39 -12.12 10.19
C PRO A 148 -6.78 -11.45 10.23
N ASP A 149 -6.87 -10.12 10.16
CA ASP A 149 -8.05 -9.34 10.56
C ASP A 149 -8.81 -8.65 9.40
N LEU A 150 -8.51 -8.98 8.13
CA LEU A 150 -9.13 -8.29 6.99
C LEU A 150 -10.50 -8.86 6.60
N ALA A 151 -10.67 -10.18 6.70
CA ALA A 151 -11.86 -10.88 6.22
C ALA A 151 -12.71 -11.50 7.35
N ILE A 152 -12.07 -11.88 8.46
CA ILE A 152 -12.68 -12.53 9.62
C ILE A 152 -12.14 -11.88 10.90
N PRO A 153 -12.76 -12.12 12.07
CA PRO A 153 -12.23 -11.61 13.33
C PRO A 153 -10.76 -12.03 13.53
N GLY A 154 -9.91 -11.07 13.90
CA GLY A 154 -8.45 -11.27 13.92
C GLY A 154 -7.98 -12.43 14.79
N LYS A 155 -8.69 -12.75 15.88
CA LYS A 155 -8.42 -13.94 16.71
C LYS A 155 -8.59 -15.23 15.91
N GLU A 156 -9.74 -15.39 15.24
CA GLU A 156 -10.05 -16.57 14.44
C GLU A 156 -9.07 -16.72 13.27
N GLY A 157 -8.74 -15.61 12.59
CA GLY A 157 -7.75 -15.61 11.52
C GLY A 157 -6.35 -15.99 12.02
N ALA A 158 -5.95 -15.54 13.21
CA ALA A 158 -4.65 -15.87 13.77
C ALA A 158 -4.54 -17.35 14.17
N GLU A 159 -5.60 -17.93 14.74
CA GLU A 159 -5.67 -19.36 15.06
C GLU A 159 -5.53 -20.21 13.79
N LYS A 160 -6.24 -19.84 12.72
CA LYS A 160 -6.16 -20.52 11.41
C LYS A 160 -4.77 -20.35 10.78
N LEU A 161 -4.22 -19.15 10.81
CA LEU A 161 -2.89 -18.86 10.27
C LEU A 161 -1.81 -19.70 10.97
N PHE A 162 -1.88 -19.82 12.30
CA PHE A 162 -0.97 -20.65 13.08
C PHE A 162 -0.99 -22.11 12.59
N LEU A 163 -2.18 -22.69 12.40
CA LEU A 163 -2.32 -24.05 11.88
C LEU A 163 -1.80 -24.18 10.44
N SER A 164 -2.09 -23.22 9.57
CA SER A 164 -1.58 -23.19 8.18
C SER A 164 -0.06 -23.16 8.12
N LEU A 165 0.57 -22.38 9.00
CA LEU A 165 2.02 -22.30 9.09
C LEU A 165 2.61 -23.61 9.63
N HIS A 166 2.20 -24.07 10.81
CA HIS A 166 2.83 -25.18 11.51
C HIS A 166 2.47 -26.56 10.95
N ALA A 167 1.22 -26.77 10.52
CA ALA A 167 0.74 -28.07 10.07
C ALA A 167 0.80 -28.27 8.55
N ARG A 168 1.11 -27.23 7.77
CA ARG A 168 1.13 -27.28 6.29
C ARG A 168 2.42 -26.75 5.69
N LEU A 169 2.74 -25.47 5.89
CA LEU A 169 3.92 -24.88 5.24
C LEU A 169 5.23 -25.37 5.86
N LEU A 170 5.30 -25.46 7.18
CA LEU A 170 6.49 -25.91 7.90
C LEU A 170 6.74 -27.42 7.79
N THR A 171 5.84 -28.20 7.21
CA THR A 171 6.07 -29.63 6.91
C THR A 171 6.85 -29.83 5.61
N LEU A 172 7.04 -28.78 4.81
CA LEU A 172 7.87 -28.83 3.59
C LEU A 172 9.36 -28.94 3.95
N ALA A 173 10.15 -29.45 3.00
CA ALA A 173 11.59 -29.61 3.17
C ALA A 173 12.30 -28.26 3.36
N ASP A 174 13.35 -28.23 4.19
CA ASP A 174 14.07 -27.00 4.57
C ASP A 174 14.64 -26.22 3.37
N GLY A 175 15.02 -26.93 2.31
CA GLY A 175 15.55 -26.36 1.07
C GLY A 175 14.49 -25.79 0.13
N THR A 176 13.19 -25.95 0.42
CA THR A 176 12.10 -25.40 -0.41
C THR A 176 12.18 -23.87 -0.40
N LEU A 177 12.25 -23.26 -1.58
CA LEU A 177 12.29 -21.80 -1.72
C LEU A 177 10.93 -21.19 -1.40
N VAL A 178 10.93 -20.08 -0.67
CA VAL A 178 9.73 -19.35 -0.25
C VAL A 178 9.61 -18.04 -1.02
N TYR A 179 8.48 -17.87 -1.70
CA TYR A 179 8.14 -16.71 -2.50
C TYR A 179 6.76 -16.16 -2.09
N PRO A 180 6.71 -15.03 -1.36
CA PRO A 180 5.46 -14.47 -0.82
C PRO A 180 4.67 -13.62 -1.82
N GLY A 181 3.37 -13.42 -1.57
CA GLY A 181 2.55 -12.46 -2.33
C GLY A 181 2.94 -10.99 -2.10
N HIS A 182 3.59 -10.71 -0.96
CA HIS A 182 4.05 -9.37 -0.62
C HIS A 182 5.49 -9.31 -0.09
N ILE A 183 6.15 -8.19 -0.38
CA ILE A 183 7.50 -7.79 0.05
C ILE A 183 7.44 -6.48 0.86
N ALA A 184 8.60 -5.94 1.27
CA ALA A 184 8.66 -4.68 2.00
C ALA A 184 7.85 -3.55 1.35
N GLY A 185 7.03 -2.88 2.17
CA GLY A 185 6.14 -1.81 1.76
C GLY A 185 4.65 -2.17 1.77
N SER A 186 4.29 -3.44 1.96
CA SER A 186 2.90 -3.88 2.07
C SER A 186 2.27 -3.59 3.43
N LEU A 187 0.96 -3.30 3.42
CA LEU A 187 0.11 -3.19 4.62
C LEU A 187 -0.57 -4.51 5.01
N CYS A 188 -0.33 -5.59 4.24
CA CYS A 188 -0.84 -6.95 4.52
C CYS A 188 -0.03 -7.67 5.62
N GLY A 189 1.08 -7.08 6.08
CA GLY A 189 1.88 -7.55 7.21
C GLY A 189 2.77 -6.43 7.75
N ARG A 190 3.72 -6.75 8.63
CA ARG A 190 4.77 -5.85 9.12
C ARG A 190 6.08 -6.12 8.37
N VAL A 191 5.97 -6.33 7.05
CA VAL A 191 7.10 -6.72 6.19
C VAL A 191 8.05 -5.53 6.04
N SER A 192 9.21 -5.62 6.67
CA SER A 192 10.29 -4.63 6.58
C SER A 192 11.50 -5.13 5.78
N ASN A 193 11.59 -6.44 5.54
CA ASN A 193 12.70 -7.06 4.82
C ASN A 193 12.61 -6.81 3.31
N ARG A 194 13.73 -6.38 2.70
CA ARG A 194 13.82 -6.09 1.26
C ARG A 194 14.18 -7.31 0.40
N MET A 195 14.54 -8.42 1.01
CA MET A 195 14.69 -9.70 0.31
C MET A 195 13.36 -10.14 -0.29
N ALA A 196 13.39 -10.74 -1.48
CA ALA A 196 12.20 -11.16 -2.22
C ALA A 196 12.00 -12.69 -2.27
N THR A 197 12.93 -13.44 -1.67
CA THR A 197 12.86 -14.90 -1.48
C THR A 197 13.58 -15.32 -0.20
N SER A 198 13.20 -16.47 0.35
CA SER A 198 13.86 -17.16 1.48
C SER A 198 13.75 -18.68 1.29
N THR A 199 13.94 -19.46 2.36
CA THR A 199 13.62 -20.90 2.39
C THR A 199 12.78 -21.27 3.60
N ILE A 200 12.07 -22.40 3.53
CA ILE A 200 11.29 -22.92 4.65
C ILE A 200 12.17 -23.13 5.89
N GLY A 201 13.38 -23.67 5.72
CA GLY A 201 14.32 -23.88 6.83
C GLY A 201 14.78 -22.57 7.48
N PHE A 202 15.10 -21.56 6.66
CA PHE A 202 15.52 -20.26 7.19
C PHE A 202 14.39 -19.57 7.94
N GLU A 203 13.20 -19.48 7.35
CA GLU A 203 12.03 -18.87 8.02
C GLU A 203 11.67 -19.61 9.30
N ARG A 204 11.67 -20.95 9.30
CA ARG A 204 11.42 -21.75 10.52
C ARG A 204 12.36 -21.38 11.66
N SER A 205 13.64 -21.09 11.35
CA SER A 205 14.67 -20.80 12.36
C SER A 205 14.76 -19.32 12.77
N CYS A 206 14.38 -18.39 11.89
CA CYS A 206 14.66 -16.96 12.06
C CYS A 206 13.41 -16.07 12.06
N ASN A 207 12.25 -16.55 11.63
CA ASN A 207 11.03 -15.75 11.60
C ASN A 207 10.44 -15.62 13.01
N PRO A 208 10.33 -14.39 13.57
CA PRO A 208 9.87 -14.20 14.95
C PRO A 208 8.47 -14.74 15.22
N ALA A 209 7.59 -14.73 14.21
CA ALA A 209 6.23 -15.25 14.35
C ALA A 209 6.22 -16.79 14.48
N LEU A 210 7.16 -17.48 13.81
CA LEU A 210 7.26 -18.94 13.81
C LEU A 210 8.00 -19.49 15.04
N ALA A 211 8.74 -18.63 15.75
CA ALA A 211 9.36 -18.97 17.03
C ALA A 211 8.34 -19.11 18.19
N ILE A 212 7.09 -18.69 17.98
CA ILE A 212 6.02 -18.75 18.97
C ILE A 212 5.43 -20.17 18.98
N PRO A 213 5.55 -20.95 20.08
CA PRO A 213 5.29 -22.38 20.06
C PRO A 213 3.82 -22.77 20.19
N THR A 214 2.95 -21.87 20.64
CA THR A 214 1.54 -22.15 20.93
C THR A 214 0.62 -21.06 20.38
N VAL A 215 -0.66 -21.42 20.20
CA VAL A 215 -1.63 -20.56 19.50
C VAL A 215 -1.98 -19.30 20.29
N GLU A 216 -2.14 -19.34 21.61
CA GLU A 216 -2.57 -18.17 22.38
C GLU A 216 -1.55 -17.02 22.36
N PRO A 217 -0.25 -17.24 22.62
CA PRO A 217 0.76 -16.19 22.47
C PRO A 217 0.87 -15.70 21.02
N PHE A 218 0.65 -16.56 20.02
CA PHE A 218 0.66 -16.18 18.62
C PHE A 218 -0.49 -15.23 18.29
N VAL A 219 -1.70 -15.51 18.77
CA VAL A 219 -2.87 -14.63 18.61
C VAL A 219 -2.60 -13.25 19.20
N ILE A 220 -2.00 -13.18 20.40
CA ILE A 220 -1.64 -11.90 21.05
C ILE A 220 -0.61 -11.14 20.21
N TYR A 221 0.42 -11.83 19.73
CA TYR A 221 1.45 -11.25 18.87
C TYR A 221 0.88 -10.69 17.55
N MET A 222 -0.09 -11.39 16.96
CA MET A 222 -0.72 -10.98 15.70
C MET A 222 -1.75 -9.87 15.86
N THR A 223 -2.31 -9.65 17.05
CA THR A 223 -3.41 -8.68 17.26
C THR A 223 -2.98 -7.39 17.96
N SER A 224 -1.75 -7.30 18.48
CA SER A 224 -1.29 -6.18 19.32
C SER A 224 -0.87 -4.92 18.56
N SER A 225 -0.39 -5.03 17.32
CA SER A 225 0.23 -3.90 16.58
C SER A 225 -0.01 -4.00 15.07
N LEU A 226 -1.26 -4.01 14.66
CA LEU A 226 -1.63 -4.12 13.24
C LEU A 226 -1.63 -2.74 12.55
N PRO A 227 -1.15 -2.66 11.30
CA PRO A 227 -1.25 -1.44 10.50
C PRO A 227 -2.71 -1.00 10.32
N GLN A 228 -2.91 0.32 10.19
CA GLN A 228 -4.22 0.88 9.86
C GLN A 228 -4.74 0.29 8.54
N ARG A 229 -6.00 -0.14 8.56
CA ARG A 229 -6.70 -0.63 7.36
C ARG A 229 -7.17 0.57 6.50
N PRO A 230 -6.80 0.64 5.22
CA PRO A 230 -7.38 1.59 4.27
C PRO A 230 -8.88 1.33 4.05
N PRO A 231 -9.73 2.38 4.07
CA PRO A 231 -11.17 2.26 3.81
C PRO A 231 -11.55 1.64 2.46
N ASN A 232 -10.71 1.81 1.43
CA ASN A 232 -10.95 1.30 0.08
C ASN A 232 -10.77 -0.22 -0.07
N MET A 233 -10.21 -0.93 0.93
CA MET A 233 -9.96 -2.37 0.81
C MET A 233 -11.24 -3.20 0.56
N ALA A 234 -12.39 -2.80 1.12
CA ALA A 234 -13.65 -3.49 0.87
C ALA A 234 -14.06 -3.40 -0.62
N ARG A 235 -13.93 -2.21 -1.20
CA ARG A 235 -14.19 -1.96 -2.62
C ARG A 235 -13.28 -2.80 -3.52
N ILE A 236 -12.00 -2.91 -3.18
CA ILE A 236 -11.03 -3.73 -3.93
C ILE A 236 -11.47 -5.20 -3.94
N VAL A 237 -11.84 -5.74 -2.78
CA VAL A 237 -12.36 -7.13 -2.67
C VAL A 237 -13.62 -7.31 -3.50
N ASP A 238 -14.55 -6.36 -3.46
CA ASP A 238 -15.78 -6.42 -4.25
C ASP A 238 -15.49 -6.40 -5.75
N MET A 239 -14.54 -5.56 -6.19
CA MET A 239 -14.06 -5.54 -7.59
C MET A 239 -13.43 -6.89 -7.99
N ASN A 240 -12.58 -7.45 -7.13
CA ASN A 240 -11.90 -8.73 -7.37
C ASN A 240 -12.83 -9.95 -7.33
N ARG A 241 -14.07 -9.80 -6.84
CA ARG A 241 -15.12 -10.84 -6.84
C ARG A 241 -16.18 -10.63 -7.91
N ALA A 242 -16.25 -9.44 -8.51
CA ALA A 242 -17.31 -9.06 -9.44
C ALA A 242 -17.16 -9.78 -10.79
N ALA A 243 -18.27 -10.15 -11.43
CA ALA A 243 -18.23 -10.82 -12.73
C ALA A 243 -17.66 -9.93 -13.86
N ASN A 244 -17.93 -8.62 -13.78
CA ASN A 244 -17.51 -7.61 -14.74
C ASN A 244 -17.12 -6.33 -13.98
N PRO A 245 -15.89 -6.24 -13.43
CA PRO A 245 -15.46 -5.04 -12.74
C PRO A 245 -15.37 -3.86 -13.71
N ALA A 246 -15.75 -2.67 -13.24
CA ALA A 246 -15.66 -1.45 -14.03
C ALA A 246 -14.19 -1.15 -14.38
N SER A 247 -13.90 -0.98 -15.66
CA SER A 247 -12.59 -0.50 -16.11
C SER A 247 -12.45 0.99 -15.80
N PRO A 248 -11.24 1.46 -15.42
CA PRO A 248 -10.98 2.88 -15.28
C PRO A 248 -11.21 3.59 -16.62
N ALA A 249 -11.97 4.67 -16.61
CA ALA A 249 -12.13 5.52 -17.78
C ALA A 249 -10.84 6.31 -18.06
N GLU A 250 -10.56 6.60 -19.32
CA GLU A 250 -9.51 7.55 -19.68
C GLU A 250 -9.94 8.97 -19.25
N PRO A 251 -9.13 9.69 -18.45
CA PRO A 251 -9.49 11.02 -18.00
C PRO A 251 -9.39 12.02 -19.15
N LEU A 252 -10.33 12.97 -19.20
CA LEU A 252 -10.34 14.02 -20.22
C LEU A 252 -9.35 15.14 -19.88
N PRO A 253 -8.64 15.73 -20.87
CA PRO A 253 -7.95 17.00 -20.68
C PRO A 253 -8.98 18.11 -20.46
N LEU A 254 -8.90 18.82 -19.33
CA LEU A 254 -9.85 19.86 -18.94
C LEU A 254 -9.19 21.25 -18.99
N PRO A 255 -9.83 22.26 -19.59
CA PRO A 255 -9.38 23.63 -19.44
C PRO A 255 -9.58 24.13 -17.99
N PRO A 256 -8.85 25.15 -17.54
CA PRO A 256 -8.97 25.70 -16.19
C PRO A 256 -10.41 26.04 -15.75
N SER A 257 -11.24 26.56 -16.66
CA SER A 257 -12.64 26.90 -16.38
C SER A 257 -13.48 25.68 -15.99
N GLU A 258 -13.20 24.53 -16.60
CA GLU A 258 -13.94 23.30 -16.37
C GLU A 258 -13.47 22.61 -15.10
N VAL A 259 -12.17 22.61 -14.82
CA VAL A 259 -11.62 22.15 -13.53
C VAL A 259 -12.25 22.95 -12.38
N ARG A 260 -12.33 24.28 -12.51
CA ARG A 260 -12.96 25.15 -11.52
C ARG A 260 -14.43 24.80 -11.30
N ARG A 261 -15.20 24.61 -12.38
CA ARG A 261 -16.63 24.25 -12.32
C ARG A 261 -16.83 22.92 -11.59
N LEU A 262 -16.11 21.87 -12.01
CA LEU A 262 -16.24 20.54 -11.40
C LEU A 262 -15.78 20.50 -9.93
N ALA A 263 -14.74 21.26 -9.58
CA ALA A 263 -14.30 21.40 -8.19
C ALA A 263 -15.37 22.06 -7.31
N GLN A 264 -16.07 23.08 -7.83
CA GLN A 264 -17.19 23.74 -7.14
C GLN A 264 -18.42 22.82 -7.01
N GLU A 265 -18.60 21.89 -7.95
CA GLU A 265 -19.65 20.87 -7.92
C GLU A 265 -19.31 19.67 -7.03
N GLY A 266 -18.13 19.64 -6.40
CA GLY A 266 -17.75 18.65 -5.40
C GLY A 266 -16.72 17.62 -5.85
N SER A 267 -16.19 17.71 -7.07
CA SER A 267 -15.04 16.89 -7.48
C SER A 267 -13.80 17.27 -6.65
N LEU A 268 -13.01 16.28 -6.25
CA LEU A 268 -11.77 16.50 -5.52
C LEU A 268 -10.61 16.72 -6.48
N VAL A 269 -9.90 17.83 -6.31
CA VAL A 269 -8.65 18.10 -7.00
C VAL A 269 -7.51 17.38 -6.26
N LEU A 270 -6.94 16.36 -6.91
CA LEU A 270 -5.77 15.63 -6.43
C LEU A 270 -4.53 16.18 -7.14
N ASP A 271 -3.72 16.93 -6.41
CA ASP A 271 -2.48 17.51 -6.92
C ASP A 271 -1.32 16.55 -6.64
N THR A 272 -0.69 16.05 -7.71
CA THR A 272 0.40 15.08 -7.65
C THR A 272 1.76 15.69 -7.92
N ARG A 273 1.86 17.03 -7.95
CA ARG A 273 3.14 17.73 -8.10
C ARG A 273 3.98 17.58 -6.82
N THR A 274 5.25 17.99 -6.87
CA THR A 274 6.12 17.95 -5.69
C THR A 274 5.57 18.84 -4.57
N PRO A 275 5.88 18.56 -3.29
CA PRO A 275 5.51 19.45 -2.18
C PRO A 275 5.97 20.90 -2.36
N GLY A 276 7.08 21.13 -3.07
CA GLY A 276 7.59 22.46 -3.39
C GLY A 276 6.72 23.19 -4.42
N GLU A 277 6.38 22.52 -5.53
CA GLU A 277 5.48 23.07 -6.55
C GLU A 277 4.08 23.34 -5.99
N PHE A 278 3.52 22.39 -5.21
CA PHE A 278 2.25 22.59 -4.52
C PHE A 278 2.31 23.77 -3.54
N GLY A 279 3.40 23.87 -2.77
CA GLY A 279 3.60 24.93 -1.79
C GLY A 279 3.69 26.33 -2.40
N ALA A 280 4.28 26.44 -3.60
CA ALA A 280 4.43 27.71 -4.31
C ALA A 280 3.11 28.26 -4.87
N GLY A 281 2.17 27.38 -5.22
CA GLY A 281 0.85 27.75 -5.74
C GLY A 281 0.05 26.53 -6.17
N HIS A 282 -1.19 26.42 -5.71
CA HIS A 282 -2.11 25.32 -6.05
C HIS A 282 -3.56 25.80 -6.16
N ILE A 283 -4.40 24.96 -6.79
CA ILE A 283 -5.85 25.21 -6.88
C ILE A 283 -6.45 25.19 -5.46
N PRO A 284 -7.26 26.20 -5.07
CA PRO A 284 -7.85 26.25 -3.75
C PRO A 284 -8.57 24.96 -3.35
N GLY A 285 -8.25 24.46 -2.16
CA GLY A 285 -8.78 23.21 -1.65
C GLY A 285 -8.23 21.94 -2.33
N ALA A 286 -7.20 21.99 -3.16
CA ALA A 286 -6.56 20.77 -3.66
C ALA A 286 -5.93 19.93 -2.53
N ILE A 287 -5.87 18.61 -2.71
CA ILE A 287 -5.17 17.69 -1.80
C ILE A 287 -3.84 17.32 -2.43
N SER A 288 -2.74 17.55 -1.71
CA SER A 288 -1.38 17.23 -2.16
C SER A 288 -1.06 15.76 -1.88
N VAL A 289 -0.88 14.96 -2.93
CA VAL A 289 -0.35 13.59 -2.81
C VAL A 289 0.74 13.34 -3.85
N TYR A 290 1.97 13.64 -3.47
CA TYR A 290 3.12 13.43 -4.34
C TYR A 290 3.41 11.92 -4.55
N PRO A 291 3.58 11.44 -5.79
CA PRO A 291 3.86 10.03 -6.10
C PRO A 291 5.33 9.65 -5.91
N GLY A 292 6.26 10.60 -6.05
CA GLY A 292 7.68 10.34 -5.82
C GLY A 292 7.94 10.01 -4.34
N GLN A 293 8.81 9.02 -4.07
CA GLN A 293 9.09 8.41 -2.75
C GLN A 293 8.22 7.20 -2.35
N GLY A 294 7.47 6.60 -3.28
CA GLY A 294 6.73 5.34 -3.04
C GLY A 294 5.50 5.52 -2.14
N GLN A 295 4.73 4.45 -1.89
CA GLN A 295 3.56 4.47 -1.00
C GLN A 295 2.45 5.47 -1.41
N PHE A 296 2.45 5.90 -2.68
CA PHE A 296 1.47 6.85 -3.23
C PHE A 296 0.05 6.33 -3.03
N GLN A 297 -0.18 5.09 -3.44
CA GLN A 297 -1.46 4.42 -3.34
C GLN A 297 -1.93 4.30 -1.89
N ASN A 298 -1.04 3.90 -0.96
CA ASN A 298 -1.39 3.81 0.46
C ASN A 298 -1.79 5.18 1.05
N ARG A 299 -1.10 6.27 0.66
CA ARG A 299 -1.50 7.62 1.07
C ARG A 299 -2.88 8.00 0.55
N VAL A 300 -3.16 7.75 -0.73
CA VAL A 300 -4.49 8.00 -1.32
C VAL A 300 -5.56 7.17 -0.62
N GLY A 301 -5.38 5.84 -0.54
CA GLY A 301 -6.38 4.92 0.03
C GLY A 301 -6.70 5.19 1.51
N LEU A 302 -5.75 5.76 2.27
CA LEU A 302 -5.95 6.12 3.67
C LEU A 302 -6.58 7.50 3.90
N THR A 303 -6.55 8.40 2.91
CA THR A 303 -6.95 9.82 3.11
C THR A 303 -8.07 10.30 2.20
N ILE A 304 -8.29 9.64 1.07
CA ILE A 304 -9.29 10.04 0.08
C ILE A 304 -10.42 9.01 0.08
N SER A 305 -11.66 9.49 0.02
CA SER A 305 -12.81 8.63 -0.11
C SER A 305 -12.75 7.84 -1.43
N PRO A 306 -12.98 6.51 -1.44
CA PRO A 306 -13.01 5.72 -2.67
C PRO A 306 -14.17 6.08 -3.60
N ASP A 307 -15.16 6.84 -3.12
CA ASP A 307 -16.30 7.31 -3.91
C ASP A 307 -16.10 8.70 -4.50
N ALA A 308 -14.96 9.35 -4.24
CA ALA A 308 -14.67 10.68 -4.78
C ALA A 308 -14.47 10.65 -6.30
N ASP A 309 -15.06 11.62 -6.99
CA ASP A 309 -14.68 11.98 -8.36
C ASP A 309 -13.39 12.81 -8.31
N LEU A 310 -12.35 12.34 -8.98
CA LEU A 310 -11.02 12.93 -8.94
C LEU A 310 -10.71 13.71 -10.22
N ILE A 311 -10.16 14.91 -10.04
CA ILE A 311 -9.50 15.68 -11.09
C ILE A 311 -8.02 15.73 -10.75
N LEU A 312 -7.16 15.37 -11.70
CA LEU A 312 -5.71 15.39 -11.46
C LEU A 312 -5.09 16.75 -11.81
N VAL A 313 -4.10 17.14 -11.02
CA VAL A 313 -3.14 18.19 -11.38
C VAL A 313 -1.75 17.57 -11.34
N THR A 314 -1.09 17.51 -12.49
CA THR A 314 0.25 16.94 -12.66
C THR A 314 1.23 18.04 -13.10
N SER A 315 2.54 17.79 -12.96
CA SER A 315 3.56 18.72 -13.49
C SER A 315 3.60 18.68 -15.02
N GLU A 316 3.25 17.54 -15.62
CA GLU A 316 3.18 17.33 -17.05
C GLU A 316 1.99 16.42 -17.40
N ASP A 317 1.32 16.66 -18.53
CA ASP A 317 0.18 15.86 -19.00
C ASP A 317 0.58 14.39 -19.27
N THR A 318 1.85 14.14 -19.62
CA THR A 318 2.41 12.80 -19.88
C THR A 318 2.37 11.88 -18.65
N MET A 319 2.33 12.45 -17.43
CA MET A 319 2.27 11.68 -16.19
C MET A 319 0.87 11.13 -15.89
N VAL A 320 -0.18 11.68 -16.50
CA VAL A 320 -1.58 11.35 -16.17
C VAL A 320 -1.85 9.86 -16.25
N ALA A 321 -1.38 9.19 -17.31
CA ALA A 321 -1.61 7.76 -17.52
C ALA A 321 -1.04 6.89 -16.38
N SER A 322 0.18 7.18 -15.91
CA SER A 322 0.82 6.41 -14.83
C SER A 322 0.17 6.66 -13.46
N ILE A 323 -0.33 7.88 -13.22
CA ILE A 323 -1.10 8.20 -12.02
C ILE A 323 -2.45 7.48 -12.04
N VAL A 324 -3.19 7.52 -13.15
CA VAL A 324 -4.45 6.78 -13.29
C VAL A 324 -4.23 5.28 -13.12
N GLN A 325 -3.17 4.73 -13.70
CA GLN A 325 -2.81 3.33 -13.50
C GLN A 325 -2.56 3.03 -12.01
N SER A 326 -1.77 3.87 -11.33
CA SER A 326 -1.49 3.73 -9.89
C SER A 326 -2.76 3.82 -9.02
N LEU A 327 -3.71 4.68 -9.38
CA LEU A 327 -5.00 4.80 -8.70
C LEU A 327 -5.91 3.60 -8.98
N SER A 328 -5.90 3.08 -10.21
CA SER A 328 -6.69 1.90 -10.60
C SER A 328 -6.29 0.66 -9.81
N VAL A 329 -5.00 0.51 -9.48
CA VAL A 329 -4.48 -0.57 -8.62
C VAL A 329 -5.22 -0.60 -7.30
N ILE A 330 -5.61 0.53 -6.72
CA ILE A 330 -6.31 0.58 -5.42
C ILE A 330 -7.82 0.82 -5.53
N GLY A 331 -8.40 0.55 -6.70
CA GLY A 331 -9.84 0.64 -6.92
C GLY A 331 -10.39 2.06 -7.09
N PHE A 332 -9.52 3.06 -7.26
CA PHE A 332 -9.91 4.42 -7.61
C PHE A 332 -10.04 4.54 -9.13
N ASN A 333 -11.25 4.29 -9.63
CA ASN A 333 -11.58 4.28 -11.07
C ASN A 333 -12.41 5.49 -11.53
N ARG A 334 -12.66 6.46 -10.66
CA ARG A 334 -13.43 7.69 -10.93
C ARG A 334 -12.53 8.91 -11.13
N VAL A 335 -11.57 8.80 -12.05
CA VAL A 335 -10.76 9.96 -12.48
C VAL A 335 -11.44 10.58 -13.70
N THR A 336 -12.12 11.71 -13.50
CA THR A 336 -12.98 12.33 -14.52
C THR A 336 -12.19 13.15 -15.54
N GLY A 337 -11.06 13.71 -15.12
CA GLY A 337 -10.21 14.53 -15.97
C GLY A 337 -8.94 15.01 -15.27
N TYR A 338 -8.20 15.85 -15.96
CA TYR A 338 -7.00 16.50 -15.43
C TYR A 338 -6.88 17.93 -15.95
N LEU A 339 -6.19 18.80 -15.22
CA LEU A 339 -5.86 20.15 -15.68
C LEU A 339 -4.88 20.08 -16.86
N ALA A 340 -5.35 20.44 -18.05
CA ALA A 340 -4.53 20.42 -19.25
C ALA A 340 -3.50 21.56 -19.25
N GLY A 341 -2.23 21.22 -19.42
CA GLY A 341 -1.13 22.18 -19.51
C GLY A 341 -0.73 22.84 -18.19
N ASP A 342 -0.85 22.11 -17.07
CA ASP A 342 -0.32 22.45 -15.74
C ASP A 342 -0.89 23.72 -15.05
N MET A 343 -0.37 24.03 -13.85
CA MET A 343 -0.80 25.18 -13.04
C MET A 343 -0.56 26.54 -13.70
N ARG A 344 0.40 26.68 -14.61
CA ARG A 344 0.61 27.90 -15.37
C ARG A 344 -0.63 28.25 -16.20
N ARG A 345 -1.36 27.25 -16.73
CA ARG A 345 -2.63 27.50 -17.43
C ARG A 345 -3.72 28.01 -16.49
N TRP A 346 -3.75 27.49 -15.26
CA TRP A 346 -4.66 27.98 -14.22
C TRP A 346 -4.38 29.45 -13.88
N GLU A 347 -3.11 29.80 -13.68
CA GLU A 347 -2.66 31.16 -13.38
C GLU A 347 -2.91 32.14 -14.54
N LEU A 348 -2.60 31.74 -15.78
CA LEU A 348 -2.86 32.57 -16.97
C LEU A 348 -4.35 32.80 -17.22
N ALA A 349 -5.21 31.90 -16.73
CA ALA A 349 -6.66 32.09 -16.75
C ALA A 349 -7.16 33.08 -15.68
N GLY A 350 -6.28 33.56 -14.80
CA GLY A 350 -6.58 34.56 -13.76
C GLY A 350 -7.39 33.98 -12.59
N TYR A 351 -7.30 32.68 -12.34
CA TYR A 351 -7.97 32.05 -11.20
C TYR A 351 -7.13 32.09 -9.94
N ASP A 352 -7.82 32.14 -8.79
CA ASP A 352 -7.19 32.19 -7.48
C ASP A 352 -6.32 30.97 -7.21
N THR A 353 -5.24 31.19 -6.46
CA THR A 353 -4.34 30.13 -6.00
C THR A 353 -4.17 30.24 -4.49
N GLU A 354 -4.05 29.09 -3.84
CA GLU A 354 -3.59 29.01 -2.46
C GLU A 354 -2.09 28.67 -2.43
N ILE A 355 -1.42 29.04 -1.33
CA ILE A 355 -0.03 28.69 -1.06
C ILE A 355 0.05 27.88 0.22
N LEU A 356 1.06 27.03 0.31
CA LEU A 356 1.44 26.33 1.53
C LEU A 356 2.90 26.64 1.82
N PRO A 357 3.19 27.61 2.70
CA PRO A 357 4.56 27.98 3.06
C PRO A 357 5.43 26.78 3.40
N GLN A 358 6.63 26.74 2.80
CA GLN A 358 7.63 25.72 3.05
C GLN A 358 8.73 26.31 3.94
N ILE A 359 8.98 25.71 5.12
CA ILE A 359 10.03 26.17 6.04
C ILE A 359 11.10 25.11 6.26
N SER A 360 12.32 25.55 6.55
CA SER A 360 13.40 24.65 6.97
C SER A 360 13.26 24.28 8.44
N VAL A 361 13.94 23.21 8.87
CA VAL A 361 13.99 22.81 10.28
C VAL A 361 14.62 23.88 11.20
N ARG A 362 15.56 24.68 10.67
CA ARG A 362 16.16 25.79 11.43
C ARG A 362 15.19 26.97 11.58
N ALA A 363 14.46 27.30 10.51
CA ALA A 363 13.41 28.31 10.58
C ALA A 363 12.31 27.89 11.55
N LEU A 364 11.92 26.61 11.55
CA LEU A 364 10.99 26.06 12.54
C LEU A 364 11.51 26.26 13.98
N GLN A 365 12.76 25.89 14.25
CA GLN A 365 13.33 26.06 15.59
C GLN A 365 13.34 27.54 16.02
N GLN A 366 13.71 28.44 15.12
CA GLN A 366 13.71 29.88 15.38
C GLN A 366 12.29 30.41 15.67
N GLU A 367 11.29 30.01 14.88
CA GLU A 367 9.89 30.40 15.13
C GLU A 367 9.39 29.87 16.49
N ARG A 368 9.77 28.65 16.87
CA ARG A 368 9.41 28.08 18.19
C ARG A 368 9.97 28.90 19.35
N GLU A 369 11.19 29.42 19.22
CA GLU A 369 11.82 30.26 20.25
C GLU A 369 11.21 31.67 20.33
N GLN A 370 10.75 32.21 19.20
CA GLN A 370 10.21 33.57 19.10
C GLN A 370 8.70 33.64 19.35
N ALA A 371 7.96 32.58 19.03
CA ALA A 371 6.50 32.53 19.09
C ALA A 371 6.05 31.33 19.94
N PRO A 372 5.87 31.49 21.28
CA PRO A 372 5.40 30.42 22.16
C PRO A 372 3.98 29.92 21.80
N GLY A 373 3.27 30.62 20.91
CA GLY A 373 1.98 30.21 20.35
C GLY A 373 2.06 29.23 19.18
N LEU A 374 3.22 28.92 18.60
CA LEU A 374 3.35 27.98 17.48
C LEU A 374 2.98 26.55 17.89
N GLN A 375 2.09 25.92 17.15
CA GLN A 375 1.82 24.49 17.24
C GLN A 375 2.75 23.73 16.29
N VAL A 376 3.27 22.59 16.74
CA VAL A 376 3.99 21.65 15.88
C VAL A 376 3.20 20.36 15.83
N LEU A 377 2.77 19.95 14.64
CA LEU A 377 2.06 18.70 14.42
C LEU A 377 2.97 17.68 13.74
N ASP A 378 3.28 16.60 14.44
CA ASP A 378 3.97 15.44 13.89
C ASP A 378 2.94 14.43 13.34
N VAL A 379 3.04 14.14 12.05
CA VAL A 379 2.11 13.27 11.32
C VAL A 379 2.68 11.90 10.96
N ARG A 380 3.79 11.51 11.58
CA ARG A 380 4.42 10.19 11.40
C ARG A 380 3.63 9.07 12.08
N GLU A 381 4.01 7.82 11.81
CA GLU A 381 3.42 6.66 12.47
C GLU A 381 3.82 6.59 13.96
N PRO A 382 3.04 5.88 14.82
CA PRO A 382 3.34 5.76 16.26
C PRO A 382 4.75 5.25 16.58
N GLY A 383 5.28 4.31 15.80
CA GLY A 383 6.64 3.79 15.99
C GLY A 383 7.72 4.84 15.76
N GLU A 384 7.56 5.66 14.70
CA GLU A 384 8.48 6.76 14.39
C GLU A 384 8.42 7.86 15.46
N TRP A 385 7.23 8.16 15.98
CA TRP A 385 7.03 9.11 17.08
C TRP A 385 7.73 8.66 18.37
N THR A 386 7.54 7.38 18.72
CA THR A 386 8.11 6.78 19.95
C THR A 386 9.64 6.76 19.92
N ALA A 387 10.23 6.55 18.75
CA ALA A 387 11.69 6.56 18.56
C ALA A 387 12.33 7.93 18.82
N GLY A 388 11.57 9.02 18.72
CA GLY A 388 12.00 10.38 19.03
C GLY A 388 11.23 11.44 18.26
N HIS A 389 10.92 12.56 18.90
CA HIS A 389 10.13 13.65 18.34
C HIS A 389 10.52 15.02 18.92
N ILE A 390 9.96 16.09 18.36
CA ILE A 390 10.17 17.47 18.85
C ILE A 390 9.39 17.67 20.15
N GLU A 391 10.04 18.24 21.17
CA GLU A 391 9.39 18.53 22.45
C GLU A 391 8.15 19.43 22.29
N GLY A 392 7.05 19.06 22.96
CA GLY A 392 5.78 19.80 22.90
C GLY A 392 5.03 19.67 21.57
N ALA A 393 5.49 18.85 20.63
CA ALA A 393 4.73 18.54 19.43
C ALA A 393 3.46 17.74 19.74
N ILE A 394 2.44 17.90 18.91
CA ILE A 394 1.20 17.14 18.92
C ILE A 394 1.36 15.99 17.93
N HIS A 395 0.97 14.77 18.32
CA HIS A 395 1.05 13.60 17.43
C HIS A 395 -0.33 13.22 16.89
N ILE A 396 -0.50 13.33 15.57
CA ILE A 396 -1.68 12.81 14.86
C ILE A 396 -1.18 12.23 13.53
N PRO A 397 -1.13 10.89 13.37
CA PRO A 397 -0.72 10.28 12.11
C PRO A 397 -1.51 10.83 10.92
N PHE A 398 -0.87 11.00 9.76
CA PHE A 398 -1.45 11.74 8.62
C PHE A 398 -2.86 11.28 8.21
N TYR A 399 -3.14 9.97 8.27
CA TYR A 399 -4.44 9.37 7.95
C TYR A 399 -5.55 9.66 8.96
N ARG A 400 -5.21 10.22 10.13
CA ARG A 400 -6.17 10.65 11.16
C ARG A 400 -6.36 12.16 11.21
N VAL A 401 -5.57 12.94 10.47
CA VAL A 401 -5.56 14.40 10.55
C VAL A 401 -6.92 14.99 10.21
N ALA A 402 -7.56 14.55 9.13
CA ALA A 402 -8.88 15.06 8.74
C ALA A 402 -9.94 14.86 9.84
N ALA A 403 -9.97 13.66 10.45
CA ALA A 403 -10.92 13.33 11.51
C ALA A 403 -10.64 14.03 12.85
N ASN A 404 -9.39 14.45 13.09
CA ASN A 404 -8.96 15.05 14.35
C ASN A 404 -8.62 16.54 14.22
N ALA A 405 -8.90 17.17 13.09
CA ALA A 405 -8.57 18.58 12.84
C ALA A 405 -9.19 19.52 13.90
N GLY A 406 -10.32 19.13 14.51
CA GLY A 406 -10.98 19.90 15.57
C GLY A 406 -10.24 19.93 16.92
N THR A 407 -9.21 19.10 17.12
CA THR A 407 -8.38 19.11 18.35
C THR A 407 -7.25 20.14 18.28
N LEU A 408 -7.01 20.73 17.11
CA LEU A 408 -5.99 21.76 16.87
C LEU A 408 -6.62 23.16 16.89
N ASP A 409 -5.87 24.17 17.33
CA ASP A 409 -6.38 25.53 17.42
C ASP A 409 -6.16 26.28 16.10
N ARG A 410 -7.25 26.47 15.36
CA ARG A 410 -7.24 27.14 14.05
C ARG A 410 -6.74 28.58 14.08
N LYS A 411 -6.72 29.24 15.25
CA LYS A 411 -6.27 30.63 15.39
C LYS A 411 -4.77 30.76 15.61
N ARG A 412 -4.08 29.65 15.86
CA ARG A 412 -2.64 29.62 16.14
C ARG A 412 -1.87 29.17 14.90
N PRO A 413 -0.65 29.69 14.69
CA PRO A 413 0.22 29.18 13.64
C PRO A 413 0.51 27.70 13.86
N LEU A 414 0.55 26.93 12.76
CA LEU A 414 0.74 25.49 12.81
C LEU A 414 1.80 25.03 11.79
N ALA A 415 2.89 24.46 12.30
CA ALA A 415 3.90 23.78 11.50
C ALA A 415 3.66 22.28 11.47
N VAL A 416 3.59 21.68 10.29
CA VAL A 416 3.36 20.24 10.10
C VAL A 416 4.66 19.56 9.69
N ILE A 417 5.05 18.52 10.40
CA ILE A 417 6.30 17.78 10.19
C ILE A 417 6.03 16.28 10.03
N CYS A 418 6.80 15.62 9.16
CA CYS A 418 6.82 14.17 9.07
C CYS A 418 8.27 13.65 8.96
N GLY A 419 8.50 12.43 8.46
CA GLY A 419 9.85 11.90 8.28
C GLY A 419 10.72 12.70 7.28
N SER A 420 10.15 13.08 6.13
CA SER A 420 10.89 13.68 4.99
C SER A 420 10.27 14.95 4.37
N GLY A 421 9.04 15.31 4.75
CA GLY A 421 8.29 16.45 4.20
C GLY A 421 7.12 16.09 3.26
N VAL A 422 6.99 14.82 2.83
CA VAL A 422 5.92 14.39 1.91
C VAL A 422 4.57 14.21 2.63
N ARG A 423 4.53 13.39 3.69
CA ARG A 423 3.29 13.16 4.47
C ARG A 423 2.77 14.44 5.15
N SER A 424 3.65 15.37 5.50
CA SER A 424 3.27 16.64 6.10
C SER A 424 2.67 17.61 5.10
N SER A 425 3.08 17.58 3.83
CA SER A 425 2.42 18.34 2.76
C SER A 425 0.99 17.85 2.52
N LEU A 426 0.77 16.53 2.48
CA LEU A 426 -0.56 15.93 2.43
C LEU A 426 -1.41 16.37 3.63
N ALA A 427 -0.92 16.16 4.85
CA ALA A 427 -1.64 16.54 6.07
C ALA A 427 -1.97 18.04 6.12
N ALA A 428 -1.04 18.90 5.71
CA ALA A 428 -1.26 20.34 5.64
C ALA A 428 -2.33 20.71 4.61
N SER A 429 -2.37 20.07 3.44
CA SER A 429 -3.44 20.31 2.45
C SER A 429 -4.83 19.91 2.99
N LEU A 430 -4.91 18.83 3.77
CA LEU A 430 -6.15 18.43 4.45
C LEU A 430 -6.57 19.44 5.53
N LEU A 431 -5.61 20.01 6.27
CA LEU A 431 -5.86 21.05 7.26
C LEU A 431 -6.28 22.38 6.60
N GLN A 432 -5.66 22.75 5.47
CA GLN A 432 -6.04 23.94 4.71
C GLN A 432 -7.50 23.86 4.27
N ARG A 433 -7.92 22.70 3.73
CA ARG A 433 -9.33 22.39 3.44
C ARG A 433 -10.24 22.42 4.67
N ALA A 434 -9.71 22.12 5.85
CA ALA A 434 -10.43 22.20 7.12
C ALA A 434 -10.47 23.63 7.73
N GLY A 435 -9.97 24.64 7.00
CA GLY A 435 -10.06 26.05 7.36
C GLY A 435 -8.86 26.59 8.16
N PHE A 436 -7.72 25.89 8.17
CA PHE A 436 -6.48 26.41 8.75
C PHE A 436 -5.80 27.34 7.76
N THR A 437 -5.52 28.58 8.17
CA THR A 437 -4.99 29.64 7.28
C THR A 437 -3.52 29.97 7.51
N ASP A 438 -2.96 29.66 8.69
CA ASP A 438 -1.55 29.89 9.03
C ASP A 438 -0.83 28.54 9.20
N LEU A 439 -0.58 27.89 8.06
CA LEU A 439 0.06 26.58 7.94
C LEU A 439 1.45 26.69 7.34
N ARG A 440 2.37 25.85 7.82
CA ARG A 440 3.70 25.68 7.23
C ARG A 440 4.02 24.19 7.10
N ASN A 441 4.50 23.76 5.94
CA ASN A 441 5.10 22.43 5.78
C ASN A 441 6.60 22.50 6.13
N VAL A 442 7.06 21.56 6.96
CA VAL A 442 8.47 21.49 7.36
C VAL A 442 9.23 20.60 6.39
N THR A 443 10.06 21.23 5.56
CA THR A 443 10.88 20.55 4.55
C THR A 443 11.97 19.70 5.19
N GLY A 444 12.26 18.53 4.60
CA GLY A 444 13.26 17.58 5.11
C GLY A 444 12.81 16.80 6.35
N GLY A 445 11.74 17.23 7.03
CA GLY A 445 11.12 16.52 8.14
C GLY A 445 12.05 16.27 9.34
N MET A 446 11.71 15.25 10.12
CA MET A 446 12.50 14.80 11.26
C MET A 446 13.88 14.28 10.87
N GLY A 447 14.06 13.76 9.65
CA GLY A 447 15.37 13.39 9.13
C GLY A 447 16.32 14.58 9.09
N ALA A 448 15.87 15.71 8.52
CA ALA A 448 16.64 16.95 8.52
C ALA A 448 16.79 17.57 9.91
N TRP A 449 15.78 17.43 10.78
CA TRP A 449 15.82 17.94 12.16
C TRP A 449 16.96 17.30 12.95
N THR A 450 17.03 15.96 12.94
CA THR A 450 18.10 15.21 13.60
C THR A 450 19.46 15.48 12.95
N ALA A 451 19.54 15.50 11.62
CA ALA A 451 20.79 15.81 10.91
C ALA A 451 21.33 17.22 11.22
N ALA A 452 20.44 18.18 11.54
CA ALA A 452 20.82 19.52 11.94
C ALA A 452 21.28 19.64 13.41
N GLY A 453 21.25 18.55 14.17
CA GLY A 453 21.61 18.51 15.59
C GLY A 453 20.59 19.17 16.51
N LEU A 454 19.33 19.28 16.09
CA LEU A 454 18.28 19.92 16.87
C LEU A 454 17.68 18.97 17.94
N PRO A 455 17.17 19.50 19.06
CA PRO A 455 16.76 18.67 20.21
C PRO A 455 15.57 17.77 19.90
N THR A 456 15.60 16.55 20.41
CA THR A 456 14.48 15.59 20.38
C THR A 456 14.28 14.99 21.76
N VAL A 457 13.04 14.62 22.07
CA VAL A 457 12.67 13.86 23.27
C VAL A 457 12.11 12.50 22.88
N GLN A 458 12.22 11.52 23.78
CA GLN A 458 11.52 10.24 23.63
C GLN A 458 10.23 10.23 24.44
N ALA A 459 9.26 9.40 24.04
CA ALA A 459 7.95 9.35 24.70
C ALA A 459 8.01 8.99 26.20
N GLY A 460 9.13 8.44 26.68
CA GLY A 460 9.37 8.13 28.10
C GLY A 460 9.93 9.28 28.96
N ASP A 461 10.49 10.35 28.35
CA ASP A 461 11.21 11.38 29.09
C ASP A 461 10.28 12.47 29.69
N GLN A 462 9.02 12.55 29.24
CA GLN A 462 8.07 13.56 29.70
C GLN A 462 7.48 13.31 31.11
N ALA A 463 7.77 12.17 31.73
CA ALA A 463 7.34 11.87 33.11
C ALA A 463 8.33 12.39 34.19
N GLY A 464 9.54 12.82 33.82
CA GLY A 464 10.63 13.08 34.77
C GLY A 464 10.78 14.51 35.30
N THR A 465 10.10 15.51 34.75
CA THR A 465 10.44 16.94 35.01
C THR A 465 9.36 17.76 35.75
N ARG A 466 8.37 17.10 36.37
CA ARG A 466 7.33 17.80 37.20
C ARG A 466 7.45 17.62 38.72
N SER A 467 8.53 17.04 39.26
CA SER A 467 8.63 16.73 40.70
C SER A 467 9.56 17.63 41.54
N GLU A 468 10.21 18.67 40.99
CA GLU A 468 11.12 19.51 41.78
C GLU A 468 10.85 21.00 41.62
N ALA A 469 9.76 21.48 42.24
CA ALA A 469 9.60 22.91 42.55
C ALA A 469 8.54 23.17 43.64
N ILE A 470 8.57 22.45 44.77
CA ILE A 470 7.95 22.93 46.02
C ILE A 470 8.87 22.57 47.17
N THR A 471 9.86 23.43 47.44
CA THR A 471 10.45 23.56 48.77
C THR A 471 11.13 24.93 48.87
N ARG A 472 10.37 25.92 49.30
CA ARG A 472 10.75 26.92 50.31
C ARG A 472 9.52 27.68 50.78
#